data_AF-A0A1C5ZAU9-F1
#
_entry.id   AF-A0A1C5ZAU9-F1
#
_cell.length_a   1.000
_cell.length_b   1.000
_cell.length_c   1.000
_cell.angle_alpha   90.00
_cell.angle_beta   90.00
_cell.angle_gamma   90.00
#
_symmetry.space_group_name_H-M   'P 1'
#
loop_
_entity.id
_entity.type
_entity.pdbx_description
1 polymer ?
#
loop_
_entity_poly.entity_id
_entity_poly.type
_entity_poly.pdbx_seq_one_letter_code
_entity_poly.pdbx_strand_id
1 'polypeptide(L)'
;MKIIKRLLSFIFLCVIIAGGVLGYKGYEEYKKALSEESVKEMAARIEEQPNYTTIDELPQTYIDAVLSVEDKRFYDHFGVDPIAVGRAFFNDVKAGAYVEGGSTITQQLAKNQYFTQDKKIVRKVAEMFMAFKIESELDKDTIFELYVNSIFFGNGYYCVADASNGYFGKVPSEMNFDECTLLAGVPNAPTNYNPTASPELARQRQKQVIEKMKKAGYLEESVD
;
A
#
# COMPACT_ATOMS: atom_id res chain seq x y z
N MET A 1 7.19 -24.58 -39.11
CA MET A 1 7.40 -24.96 -37.69
C MET A 1 8.76 -24.56 -37.11
N LYS A 2 9.91 -24.82 -37.77
CA LYS A 2 11.25 -24.44 -37.25
C LYS A 2 11.46 -22.91 -37.10
N ILE A 3 10.93 -22.12 -38.05
CA ILE A 3 11.02 -20.65 -38.02
C ILE A 3 10.22 -20.06 -36.85
N ILE A 4 8.99 -20.56 -36.63
CA ILE A 4 8.13 -20.14 -35.50
C ILE A 4 8.80 -20.46 -34.16
N LYS A 5 9.38 -21.65 -34.01
CA LYS A 5 10.13 -22.01 -32.78
C LYS A 5 11.32 -21.08 -32.53
N ARG A 6 12.10 -20.76 -33.58
CA ARG A 6 13.22 -19.80 -33.47
C ARG A 6 12.75 -18.39 -33.10
N LEU A 7 11.63 -17.94 -33.66
CA LEU A 7 11.04 -16.64 -33.34
C LEU A 7 10.56 -16.58 -31.88
N LEU A 8 9.86 -17.61 -31.39
CA LEU A 8 9.43 -17.69 -30.00
C LEU A 8 10.61 -17.73 -29.02
N SER A 9 11.65 -18.52 -29.33
CA SER A 9 12.87 -18.54 -28.53
C SER A 9 13.59 -17.19 -28.51
N PHE A 10 13.60 -16.46 -29.63
CA PHE A 10 14.18 -15.12 -29.70
C PHE A 10 13.38 -14.11 -28.87
N ILE A 11 12.05 -14.10 -28.98
CA ILE A 11 11.18 -13.25 -28.16
C ILE A 11 11.40 -13.53 -26.68
N PHE A 12 11.44 -14.81 -26.28
CA PHE A 12 11.71 -15.19 -24.90
C PHE A 12 13.06 -14.67 -24.39
N LEU A 13 14.12 -14.76 -25.20
CA LEU A 13 15.43 -14.21 -24.87
C LEU A 13 15.37 -12.68 -24.71
N CYS A 14 14.69 -11.96 -25.61
CA CYS A 14 14.50 -10.51 -25.50
C CYS A 14 13.77 -10.12 -24.20
N VAL A 15 12.75 -10.89 -23.81
CA VAL A 15 12.02 -10.66 -22.54
C VAL A 15 12.94 -10.86 -21.34
N ILE A 16 13.76 -11.92 -21.33
CA ILE A 16 14.75 -12.15 -20.26
C ILE A 16 15.74 -10.98 -20.17
N ILE A 17 16.31 -10.55 -21.30
CA ILE A 17 17.27 -9.44 -21.33
C ILE A 17 16.62 -8.15 -20.83
N ALA A 18 15.43 -7.82 -21.32
CA ALA A 18 14.70 -6.64 -20.88
C ALA A 18 14.39 -6.71 -19.37
N GLY A 19 13.95 -7.87 -18.87
CA GLY A 19 13.74 -8.11 -17.45
C GLY A 19 15.02 -7.93 -16.63
N GLY A 20 16.15 -8.44 -17.09
CA GLY A 20 17.46 -8.26 -16.46
C GLY A 20 17.90 -6.79 -16.40
N VAL A 21 17.70 -6.04 -17.49
CA VAL A 21 18.00 -4.59 -17.53
C VAL A 21 17.11 -3.80 -16.58
N LEU A 22 15.80 -4.09 -16.54
CA LEU A 22 14.87 -3.46 -15.60
C LEU A 22 15.21 -3.82 -14.14
N GLY A 23 15.55 -5.09 -13.90
CA GLY A 23 16.02 -5.61 -12.62
C GLY A 23 17.24 -4.84 -12.11
N TYR A 24 18.27 -4.72 -12.95
CA TYR A 24 19.49 -4.00 -12.63
C TYR A 24 19.23 -2.52 -12.34
N LYS A 25 18.49 -1.82 -13.22
CA LYS A 25 18.16 -0.40 -13.01
C LYS A 25 17.36 -0.17 -11.72
N GLY A 26 16.40 -1.04 -11.42
CA GLY A 26 15.62 -0.94 -10.18
C GLY A 26 16.48 -1.19 -8.94
N TYR A 27 17.44 -2.14 -9.03
CA TYR A 27 18.40 -2.36 -7.96
C TYR A 27 19.34 -1.15 -7.76
N GLU A 28 19.81 -0.50 -8.82
CA GLU A 28 20.58 0.73 -8.72
C GLU A 28 19.79 1.87 -8.06
N GLU A 29 18.52 2.08 -8.47
CA GLU A 29 17.65 3.09 -7.85
C GLU A 29 17.42 2.80 -6.36
N TYR A 30 17.17 1.54 -5.98
CA TYR A 30 17.08 1.11 -4.58
C TYR A 30 18.37 1.41 -3.80
N LYS A 31 19.53 1.06 -4.36
CA LYS A 31 20.84 1.28 -3.71
C LYS A 31 21.14 2.76 -3.53
N LYS A 32 20.77 3.59 -4.51
CA LYS A 32 20.90 5.04 -4.43
C LYS A 32 20.01 5.59 -3.32
N ALA A 33 18.72 5.25 -3.30
CA ALA A 33 17.80 5.70 -2.25
C ALA A 33 18.28 5.32 -0.85
N LEU A 34 18.73 4.07 -0.66
CA LEU A 34 19.26 3.59 0.62
C LEU A 34 20.56 4.31 1.06
N SER A 35 21.32 4.86 0.11
CA SER A 35 22.54 5.63 0.42
C SER A 35 22.26 7.08 0.78
N GLU A 36 21.12 7.62 0.35
CA GLU A 36 20.67 8.97 0.70
C GLU A 36 20.00 8.98 2.07
N GLU A 37 19.23 7.92 2.38
CA GLU A 37 18.59 7.72 3.67
C GLU A 37 18.44 6.22 3.98
N SER A 38 18.91 5.80 5.15
CA SER A 38 18.72 4.44 5.65
C SER A 38 17.29 4.19 6.13
N VAL A 39 16.89 2.92 6.28
CA VAL A 39 15.56 2.57 6.82
C VAL A 39 15.40 3.08 8.25
N LYS A 40 16.46 3.04 9.06
CA LYS A 40 16.43 3.55 10.44
C LYS A 40 16.26 5.06 10.51
N GLU A 41 16.93 5.81 9.64
CA GLU A 41 16.76 7.26 9.56
C GLU A 41 15.34 7.63 9.11
N MET A 42 14.80 6.91 8.11
CA MET A 42 13.42 7.08 7.67
C MET A 42 12.41 6.80 8.79
N ALA A 43 12.60 5.71 9.55
CA ALA A 43 11.75 5.35 10.67
C ALA A 43 11.80 6.43 11.77
N ALA A 44 12.99 6.79 12.24
CA ALA A 44 13.17 7.83 13.27
C ALA A 44 12.55 9.17 12.85
N ARG A 45 12.71 9.59 11.59
CA ARG A 45 12.11 10.83 11.07
C ARG A 45 10.58 10.82 11.15
N ILE A 46 9.93 9.67 10.93
CA ILE A 46 8.47 9.55 11.02
C ILE A 46 8.03 9.47 12.48
N GLU A 47 8.74 8.69 13.31
CA GLU A 47 8.49 8.53 14.75
C GLU A 47 8.62 9.85 15.53
N GLU A 48 9.52 10.74 15.12
CA GLU A 48 9.72 12.06 15.73
C GLU A 48 8.63 13.09 15.38
N GLN A 49 7.66 12.75 14.52
CA GLN A 49 6.58 13.67 14.16
C GLN A 49 5.62 13.90 15.34
N PRO A 50 5.13 15.14 15.58
CA PRO A 50 4.31 15.47 16.75
C PRO A 50 3.04 14.64 16.92
N ASN A 51 2.46 14.16 15.82
CA ASN A 51 1.20 13.41 15.79
C ASN A 51 1.41 11.94 15.41
N TYR A 52 2.62 11.41 15.64
CA TYR A 52 2.90 9.99 15.47
C TYR A 52 1.97 9.16 16.35
N THR A 53 1.22 8.26 15.73
CA THR A 53 0.26 7.37 16.40
C THR A 53 0.80 5.95 16.42
N THR A 54 0.97 5.37 17.61
CA THR A 54 1.40 3.97 17.76
C THR A 54 0.24 3.01 17.49
N ILE A 55 0.54 1.73 17.26
CA ILE A 55 -0.47 0.73 16.88
C ILE A 55 -1.52 0.52 17.97
N ASP A 56 -1.14 0.68 19.25
CA ASP A 56 -2.04 0.56 20.41
C ASP A 56 -2.98 1.75 20.59
N GLU A 57 -2.68 2.88 19.96
CA GLU A 57 -3.57 4.05 19.90
C GLU A 57 -4.60 3.96 18.77
N LEU A 58 -4.50 2.94 17.91
CA LEU A 58 -5.43 2.70 16.81
C LEU A 58 -6.54 1.72 17.22
N PRO A 59 -7.81 2.02 16.92
CA PRO A 59 -8.88 1.03 17.08
C PRO A 59 -8.59 -0.19 16.19
N GLN A 60 -8.80 -1.39 16.73
CA GLN A 60 -8.65 -2.65 15.97
C GLN A 60 -9.45 -2.61 14.65
N THR A 61 -10.65 -2.03 14.68
CA THR A 61 -11.48 -1.81 13.50
C THR A 61 -10.76 -1.05 12.39
N TYR A 62 -9.95 -0.04 12.72
CA TYR A 62 -9.19 0.73 11.74
C TYR A 62 -8.05 -0.11 11.16
N ILE A 63 -7.32 -0.83 12.01
CA ILE A 63 -6.25 -1.76 11.58
C ILE A 63 -6.84 -2.77 10.59
N ASP A 64 -7.91 -3.47 10.98
CA ASP A 64 -8.60 -4.47 10.16
C ASP A 64 -9.12 -3.88 8.84
N ALA A 65 -9.65 -2.66 8.87
CA ALA A 65 -10.13 -1.96 7.68
C ALA A 65 -8.99 -1.68 6.69
N VAL A 66 -7.87 -1.12 7.16
CA VAL A 66 -6.68 -0.84 6.33
C VAL A 66 -6.12 -2.14 5.76
N LEU A 67 -5.90 -3.16 6.59
CA LEU A 67 -5.41 -4.46 6.15
C LEU A 67 -6.34 -5.10 5.11
N SER A 68 -7.65 -5.10 5.34
CA SER A 68 -8.59 -5.72 4.39
C SER A 68 -8.56 -5.08 3.00
N VAL A 69 -8.28 -3.78 2.92
CA VAL A 69 -8.35 -2.99 1.68
C VAL A 69 -7.03 -2.95 0.95
N GLU A 70 -5.95 -2.71 1.69
CA GLU A 70 -4.61 -2.44 1.16
C GLU A 70 -3.77 -3.72 1.11
N ASP A 71 -3.84 -4.57 2.14
CA ASP A 71 -2.94 -5.72 2.26
C ASP A 71 -3.44 -6.80 3.25
N LYS A 72 -4.36 -7.66 2.78
CA LYS A 72 -5.07 -8.63 3.65
C LYS A 72 -4.14 -9.57 4.42
N ARG A 73 -2.96 -9.86 3.86
CA ARG A 73 -1.98 -10.81 4.41
C ARG A 73 -0.69 -10.12 4.81
N PHE A 74 -0.80 -8.85 5.18
CA PHE A 74 0.33 -8.05 5.61
C PHE A 74 1.26 -8.80 6.57
N TYR A 75 0.70 -9.50 7.57
CA TYR A 75 1.45 -10.27 8.55
C TYR A 75 2.03 -11.61 8.04
N ASP A 76 1.57 -12.12 6.90
CA ASP A 76 1.97 -13.46 6.39
C ASP A 76 3.09 -13.41 5.34
N HIS A 77 3.42 -12.23 4.81
CA HIS A 77 4.40 -12.09 3.74
C HIS A 77 5.59 -11.22 4.15
N PHE A 78 6.66 -11.23 3.35
CA PHE A 78 7.88 -10.46 3.62
C PHE A 78 8.02 -9.35 2.56
N GLY A 79 7.28 -8.25 2.70
CA GLY A 79 7.34 -7.08 1.81
C GLY A 79 6.62 -7.20 0.47
N VAL A 80 6.54 -8.39 -0.12
CA VAL A 80 5.77 -8.65 -1.35
C VAL A 80 4.86 -9.84 -1.13
N ASP A 81 3.64 -9.74 -1.66
CA ASP A 81 2.66 -10.82 -1.62
C ASP A 81 2.50 -11.48 -3.02
N PRO A 82 3.15 -12.63 -3.29
CA PRO A 82 3.08 -13.30 -4.59
C PRO A 82 1.66 -13.75 -4.95
N ILE A 83 0.84 -14.10 -3.96
CA ILE A 83 -0.53 -14.57 -4.21
C ILE A 83 -1.45 -13.36 -4.49
N ALA A 84 -1.22 -12.18 -3.88
CA ALA A 84 -1.96 -10.97 -4.25
C ALA A 84 -1.56 -10.50 -5.65
N VAL A 85 -0.26 -10.54 -5.98
CA VAL A 85 0.24 -10.24 -7.34
C VAL A 85 -0.39 -11.17 -8.38
N GLY A 86 -0.42 -12.47 -8.12
CA GLY A 86 -1.03 -13.45 -9.02
C GLY A 86 -2.54 -13.25 -9.20
N ARG A 87 -3.27 -12.97 -8.11
CA ARG A 87 -4.70 -12.65 -8.13
C ARG A 87 -4.98 -11.38 -8.93
N ALA A 88 -4.26 -10.30 -8.67
CA ALA A 88 -4.42 -9.03 -9.38
C ALA A 88 -4.17 -9.22 -10.88
N PHE A 89 -3.09 -9.92 -11.24
CA PHE A 89 -2.80 -10.26 -12.64
C PHE A 89 -3.94 -11.04 -13.31
N PHE A 90 -4.47 -12.07 -12.64
CA PHE A 90 -5.59 -12.86 -13.19
C PHE A 90 -6.86 -12.01 -13.39
N ASN A 91 -7.19 -11.16 -12.42
CA ASN A 91 -8.37 -10.30 -12.48
C ASN A 91 -8.22 -9.20 -13.54
N ASP A 92 -7.04 -8.60 -13.69
CA ASP A 92 -6.76 -7.62 -14.73
C ASP A 92 -6.88 -8.23 -16.14
N VAL A 93 -6.36 -9.45 -16.34
CA VAL A 93 -6.49 -10.18 -17.61
C VAL A 93 -7.96 -10.50 -17.90
N LYS A 94 -8.72 -10.95 -16.89
CA LYS A 94 -10.15 -11.24 -17.03
C LYS A 94 -10.98 -10.00 -17.35
N ALA A 95 -10.63 -8.86 -16.75
CA ALA A 95 -11.32 -7.59 -16.96
C ALA A 95 -10.88 -6.87 -18.24
N GLY A 96 -9.71 -7.21 -18.80
CA GLY A 96 -9.10 -6.48 -19.92
C GLY A 96 -8.65 -5.07 -19.53
N ALA A 97 -8.57 -4.76 -18.25
CA ALA A 97 -8.23 -3.45 -17.70
C ALA A 97 -7.51 -3.60 -16.35
N TYR A 98 -6.71 -2.60 -15.96
CA TYR A 98 -6.07 -2.57 -14.64
C TYR A 98 -7.10 -2.21 -13.57
N VAL A 99 -7.63 -3.22 -12.88
CA VAL A 99 -8.76 -3.12 -11.94
C VAL A 99 -8.38 -3.46 -10.50
N GLU A 100 -7.27 -4.16 -10.27
CA GLU A 100 -6.83 -4.56 -8.93
C GLU A 100 -5.37 -4.15 -8.65
N GLY A 101 -5.14 -3.55 -7.49
CA GLY A 101 -3.80 -3.26 -7.00
C GLY A 101 -3.19 -4.47 -6.33
N GLY A 102 -1.99 -4.89 -6.76
CA GLY A 102 -1.21 -5.95 -6.12
C GLY A 102 -0.10 -5.46 -5.18
N SER A 103 -0.11 -4.18 -4.78
CA SER A 103 0.96 -3.61 -3.94
C SER A 103 0.66 -3.80 -2.46
N THR A 104 1.68 -4.19 -1.69
CA THR A 104 1.62 -4.36 -0.24
C THR A 104 1.74 -3.03 0.51
N ILE A 105 1.40 -2.99 1.79
CA ILE A 105 1.62 -1.82 2.66
C ILE A 105 3.10 -1.43 2.66
N THR A 106 4.01 -2.40 2.79
CA THR A 106 5.47 -2.15 2.79
C THR A 106 5.95 -1.55 1.46
N GLN A 107 5.42 -2.00 0.32
CA GLN A 107 5.73 -1.39 -0.98
C GLN A 107 5.19 0.03 -1.08
N GLN A 108 4.01 0.30 -0.51
CA GLN A 108 3.45 1.65 -0.50
C GLN A 108 4.26 2.58 0.39
N LEU A 109 4.72 2.13 1.55
CA LEU A 109 5.66 2.85 2.41
C LEU A 109 6.95 3.16 1.64
N ALA A 110 7.58 2.15 1.02
CA ALA A 110 8.78 2.34 0.21
C ALA A 110 8.57 3.36 -0.91
N LYS A 111 7.46 3.26 -1.65
CA LYS A 111 7.09 4.19 -2.73
C LYS A 111 6.99 5.62 -2.22
N ASN A 112 6.31 5.83 -1.10
CA ASN A 112 6.02 7.18 -0.59
C ASN A 112 7.25 7.84 0.04
N GLN A 113 8.14 7.07 0.66
CA GLN A 113 9.30 7.62 1.37
C GLN A 113 10.55 7.78 0.51
N TYR A 114 10.76 6.93 -0.50
CA TYR A 114 12.04 6.88 -1.22
C TYR A 114 11.98 7.26 -2.69
N PHE A 115 10.79 7.27 -3.32
CA PHE A 115 10.72 7.28 -4.78
C PHE A 115 9.74 8.30 -5.35
N THR A 116 10.13 8.95 -6.46
CA THR A 116 9.29 9.90 -7.20
C THR A 116 8.55 9.23 -8.36
N GLN A 117 7.77 9.98 -9.15
CA GLN A 117 6.91 9.39 -10.19
C GLN A 117 7.58 9.04 -11.52
N ASP A 118 8.87 9.34 -11.68
CA ASP A 118 9.57 9.18 -12.94
C ASP A 118 9.96 7.71 -13.17
N LYS A 119 9.42 7.09 -14.22
CA LYS A 119 9.70 5.69 -14.66
C LYS A 119 9.07 4.58 -13.79
N LYS A 120 7.74 4.45 -13.91
CA LYS A 120 6.89 3.51 -13.15
C LYS A 120 7.41 2.06 -13.01
N ILE A 121 7.96 1.43 -14.06
CA ILE A 121 8.38 0.01 -13.99
C ILE A 121 9.69 -0.16 -13.24
N VAL A 122 10.71 0.66 -13.53
CA VAL A 122 12.01 0.60 -12.84
C VAL A 122 11.82 0.91 -11.37
N ARG A 123 11.05 1.97 -11.07
CA ARG A 123 10.64 2.31 -9.72
C ARG A 123 9.92 1.16 -9.02
N LYS A 124 9.01 0.46 -9.68
CA LYS A 124 8.29 -0.66 -9.05
C LYS A 124 9.22 -1.81 -8.65
N VAL A 125 10.29 -2.04 -9.41
CA VAL A 125 11.36 -2.98 -9.05
C VAL A 125 12.17 -2.45 -7.86
N ALA A 126 12.49 -1.15 -7.83
CA ALA A 126 13.16 -0.51 -6.70
C ALA A 126 12.33 -0.56 -5.41
N GLU A 127 11.02 -0.30 -5.49
CA GLU A 127 10.03 -0.46 -4.41
C GLU A 127 10.06 -1.88 -3.84
N MET A 128 10.17 -2.91 -4.68
CA MET A 128 10.27 -4.31 -4.24
C MET A 128 11.56 -4.57 -3.44
N PHE A 129 12.72 -4.13 -3.95
CA PHE A 129 13.99 -4.29 -3.21
C PHE A 129 13.98 -3.52 -1.90
N MET A 130 13.43 -2.31 -1.89
CA MET A 130 13.31 -1.50 -0.68
C MET A 130 12.32 -2.13 0.32
N ALA A 131 11.21 -2.69 -0.13
CA ALA A 131 10.26 -3.40 0.74
C ALA A 131 10.92 -4.59 1.45
N PHE A 132 11.72 -5.40 0.75
CA PHE A 132 12.50 -6.46 1.39
C PHE A 132 13.52 -5.92 2.40
N LYS A 133 14.12 -4.76 2.11
CA LYS A 133 15.07 -4.13 3.03
C LYS A 133 14.38 -3.64 4.31
N ILE A 134 13.24 -2.98 4.17
CA ILE A 134 12.41 -2.52 5.30
C ILE A 134 12.02 -3.72 6.19
N GLU A 135 11.50 -4.79 5.61
CA GLU A 135 11.05 -5.99 6.33
C GLU A 135 12.20 -6.77 7.00
N SER A 136 13.43 -6.59 6.52
CA SER A 136 14.60 -7.18 7.15
C SER A 136 15.10 -6.41 8.38
N GLU A 137 14.65 -5.17 8.58
CA GLU A 137 15.12 -4.30 9.65
C GLU A 137 14.04 -3.90 10.66
N LEU A 138 12.76 -3.90 10.25
CA LEU A 138 11.63 -3.49 11.07
C LEU A 138 10.61 -4.64 11.18
N ASP A 139 9.95 -4.73 12.33
CA ASP A 139 8.81 -5.64 12.50
C ASP A 139 7.52 -5.07 11.88
N LYS A 140 6.50 -5.93 11.80
CA LYS A 140 5.25 -5.64 11.10
C LYS A 140 4.47 -4.49 11.71
N ASP A 141 4.46 -4.40 13.03
CA ASP A 141 3.67 -3.38 13.72
C ASP A 141 4.33 -2.01 13.49
N THR A 142 5.65 -1.91 13.62
CA THR A 142 6.39 -0.69 13.24
C THR A 142 6.16 -0.31 11.77
N ILE A 143 6.20 -1.26 10.82
CA ILE A 143 5.93 -0.96 9.41
C ILE A 143 4.52 -0.40 9.22
N PHE A 144 3.53 -0.96 9.91
CA PHE A 144 2.15 -0.50 9.85
C PHE A 144 2.01 0.92 10.43
N GLU A 145 2.62 1.20 11.57
CA GLU A 145 2.67 2.53 12.18
C GLU A 145 3.31 3.56 11.24
N LEU A 146 4.50 3.27 10.72
CA LEU A 146 5.18 4.14 9.77
C LEU A 146 4.34 4.40 8.51
N TYR A 147 3.59 3.39 8.05
CA TYR A 147 2.67 3.54 6.93
C TYR A 147 1.53 4.51 7.27
N VAL A 148 0.76 4.27 8.33
CA VAL A 148 -0.40 5.12 8.65
C VAL A 148 0.01 6.54 9.06
N ASN A 149 1.24 6.71 9.56
CA ASN A 149 1.78 8.02 9.92
C ASN A 149 2.42 8.79 8.74
N SER A 150 2.54 8.18 7.56
CA SER A 150 3.22 8.83 6.43
C SER A 150 2.43 8.87 5.12
N ILE A 151 1.19 8.37 5.13
CA ILE A 151 0.28 8.47 3.98
C ILE A 151 -0.53 9.76 4.00
N PHE A 152 -0.90 10.20 2.79
CA PHE A 152 -1.74 11.37 2.57
C PHE A 152 -3.22 10.99 2.58
N PHE A 153 -4.02 11.71 3.36
CA PHE A 153 -5.47 11.51 3.49
C PHE A 153 -6.31 12.59 2.79
N GLY A 154 -5.70 13.50 2.02
CA GLY A 154 -6.44 14.61 1.42
C GLY A 154 -6.52 15.81 2.37
N ASN A 155 -6.98 16.97 1.87
CA ASN A 155 -7.08 18.23 2.64
C ASN A 155 -5.80 18.68 3.36
N GLY A 156 -4.63 18.26 2.90
CA GLY A 156 -3.36 18.58 3.58
C GLY A 156 -3.08 17.73 4.81
N TYR A 157 -3.91 16.72 5.12
CA TYR A 157 -3.67 15.79 6.21
C TYR A 157 -2.69 14.70 5.81
N TYR A 158 -1.59 14.62 6.56
CA TYR A 158 -0.57 13.59 6.47
C TYR A 158 -0.49 12.95 7.85
N CYS A 159 -0.55 11.61 7.93
CA CYS A 159 -0.80 10.84 9.15
C CYS A 159 -2.28 10.67 9.55
N VAL A 160 -2.55 9.55 10.22
CA VAL A 160 -3.89 9.14 10.67
C VAL A 160 -4.45 10.06 11.75
N ALA A 161 -3.62 10.58 12.66
CA ALA A 161 -4.04 11.51 13.70
C ALA A 161 -4.54 12.84 13.11
N ASP A 162 -3.79 13.44 12.19
CA ASP A 162 -4.18 14.66 11.50
C ASP A 162 -5.50 14.49 10.77
N ALA A 163 -5.67 13.35 10.08
CA ALA A 163 -6.87 13.06 9.32
C ALA A 163 -8.09 12.78 10.23
N SER A 164 -7.92 12.01 11.30
CA SER A 164 -8.97 11.74 12.30
C SER A 164 -9.43 13.04 12.97
N ASN A 165 -8.49 13.89 13.39
CA ASN A 165 -8.81 15.17 13.99
C ASN A 165 -9.47 16.11 12.98
N GLY A 166 -8.92 16.19 11.78
CA GLY A 166 -9.40 17.08 10.72
C GLY A 166 -10.79 16.73 10.19
N TYR A 167 -11.09 15.44 10.01
CA TYR A 167 -12.38 14.99 9.48
C TYR A 167 -13.46 14.79 10.55
N PHE A 168 -13.08 14.34 11.75
CA PHE A 168 -14.03 13.89 12.77
C PHE A 168 -13.93 14.66 14.10
N GLY A 169 -12.88 15.47 14.29
CA GLY A 169 -12.63 16.17 15.55
C GLY A 169 -12.20 15.23 16.68
N LYS A 170 -11.58 14.09 16.36
CA LYS A 170 -11.25 13.02 17.31
C LYS A 170 -9.81 12.60 17.24
N VAL A 171 -9.26 12.16 18.37
CA VAL A 171 -8.01 11.37 18.36
C VAL A 171 -8.27 9.98 17.77
N PRO A 172 -7.28 9.31 17.17
CA PRO A 172 -7.50 8.02 16.49
C PRO A 172 -8.21 6.96 17.33
N SER A 173 -7.89 6.85 18.61
CA SER A 173 -8.46 5.88 19.55
C SER A 173 -9.96 6.05 19.81
N GLU A 174 -10.53 7.23 19.49
CA GLU A 174 -11.94 7.55 19.67
C GLU A 174 -12.78 7.35 18.39
N MET A 175 -12.15 6.97 17.27
CA MET A 175 -12.87 6.69 16.03
C MET A 175 -13.83 5.52 16.23
N ASN A 176 -15.09 5.73 15.84
CA ASN A 176 -16.08 4.66 15.77
C ASN A 176 -15.93 3.84 14.47
N PHE A 177 -16.74 2.79 14.35
CA PHE A 177 -16.73 1.90 13.19
C PHE A 177 -16.87 2.64 11.84
N ASP A 178 -17.79 3.58 11.74
CA ASP A 178 -18.03 4.34 10.50
C ASP A 178 -16.81 5.21 10.17
N GLU A 179 -16.25 5.89 11.16
CA GLU A 179 -15.08 6.76 11.00
C GLU A 179 -13.84 5.94 10.59
N CYS A 180 -13.58 4.81 11.24
CA CYS A 180 -12.49 3.90 10.89
C CYS A 180 -12.60 3.40 9.45
N THR A 181 -13.77 2.88 9.07
CA THR A 181 -13.99 2.30 7.74
C THR A 181 -14.01 3.35 6.63
N LEU A 182 -14.50 4.56 6.92
CA LEU A 182 -14.45 5.67 5.99
C LEU A 182 -13.00 6.11 5.76
N LEU A 183 -12.25 6.34 6.85
CA LEU A 183 -10.88 6.84 6.79
C LEU A 183 -9.94 5.85 6.10
N ALA A 184 -10.07 4.55 6.36
CA ALA A 184 -9.28 3.50 5.69
C ALA A 184 -9.49 3.46 4.16
N GLY A 185 -10.61 3.98 3.66
CA GLY A 185 -10.90 4.06 2.23
C GLY A 185 -10.19 5.22 1.51
N VAL A 186 -9.78 6.25 2.24
CA VAL A 186 -9.29 7.52 1.70
C VAL A 186 -7.93 7.41 0.99
N PRO A 187 -6.91 6.72 1.55
CA PRO A 187 -5.56 6.66 0.97
C PRO A 187 -5.50 6.18 -0.49
N ASN A 188 -6.49 5.40 -0.93
CA ASN A 188 -6.55 4.87 -2.29
C ASN A 188 -6.62 5.97 -3.37
N ALA A 189 -7.38 7.04 -3.10
CA ALA A 189 -7.47 8.22 -3.95
C ALA A 189 -7.85 9.44 -3.09
N PRO A 190 -6.89 10.02 -2.36
CA PRO A 190 -7.19 10.96 -1.26
C PRO A 190 -7.93 12.21 -1.69
N THR A 191 -7.74 12.65 -2.94
CA THR A 191 -8.49 13.77 -3.53
C THR A 191 -9.94 13.39 -3.85
N ASN A 192 -10.18 12.18 -4.37
CA ASN A 192 -11.51 11.74 -4.80
C ASN A 192 -12.38 11.23 -3.65
N TYR A 193 -11.76 10.60 -2.64
CA TYR A 193 -12.45 10.01 -1.48
C TYR A 193 -12.39 10.88 -0.23
N ASN A 194 -12.03 12.15 -0.40
CA ASN A 194 -12.03 13.14 0.66
C ASN A 194 -13.43 13.25 1.30
N PRO A 195 -13.62 12.93 2.58
CA PRO A 195 -14.93 12.96 3.23
C PRO A 195 -15.64 14.31 3.20
N THR A 196 -14.89 15.41 3.21
CA THR A 196 -15.43 16.78 3.20
C THR A 196 -15.73 17.26 1.78
N ALA A 197 -14.82 17.00 0.83
CA ALA A 197 -14.93 17.50 -0.54
C ALA A 197 -15.76 16.60 -1.46
N SER A 198 -15.92 15.31 -1.13
CA SER A 198 -16.64 14.32 -1.95
C SER A 198 -17.32 13.25 -1.08
N PRO A 199 -18.29 13.63 -0.22
CA PRO A 199 -18.89 12.74 0.75
C PRO A 199 -19.57 11.52 0.13
N GLU A 200 -20.22 11.66 -1.03
CA GLU A 200 -20.87 10.54 -1.71
C GLU A 200 -19.86 9.50 -2.20
N LEU A 201 -18.74 9.93 -2.80
CA LEU A 201 -17.67 9.05 -3.25
C LEU A 201 -16.96 8.38 -2.07
N ALA A 202 -16.70 9.14 -1.00
CA ALA A 202 -16.14 8.61 0.24
C ALA A 202 -17.05 7.51 0.84
N ARG A 203 -18.37 7.73 0.89
CA ARG A 203 -19.35 6.73 1.35
C ARG A 203 -19.42 5.51 0.44
N GLN A 204 -19.34 5.68 -0.88
CA GLN A 204 -19.28 4.54 -1.81
C GLN A 204 -18.01 3.72 -1.58
N ARG A 205 -16.88 4.39 -1.36
CA ARG A 205 -15.61 3.72 -1.04
C ARG A 205 -15.68 3.01 0.31
N GLN A 206 -16.26 3.63 1.34
CA GLN A 206 -16.49 3.02 2.65
C GLN A 206 -17.27 1.70 2.54
N LYS A 207 -18.33 1.64 1.71
CA LYS A 207 -19.05 0.37 1.48
C LYS A 207 -18.14 -0.71 0.92
N GLN A 208 -17.23 -0.37 0.01
CA GLN A 208 -16.24 -1.33 -0.50
C GLN A 208 -15.26 -1.79 0.58
N VAL A 209 -14.86 -0.90 1.50
CA VAL A 209 -14.02 -1.24 2.66
C VAL A 209 -14.74 -2.27 3.52
N ILE A 210 -15.99 -1.99 3.92
CA ILE A 210 -16.80 -2.89 4.74
C ILE A 210 -16.97 -4.27 4.07
N GLU A 211 -17.26 -4.30 2.77
CA GLU A 211 -17.37 -5.56 2.02
C GLU A 211 -16.05 -6.34 1.94
N LYS A 212 -14.91 -5.64 1.89
CA LYS A 212 -13.60 -6.29 2.00
C LYS A 212 -13.32 -6.82 3.40
N MET A 213 -13.72 -6.10 4.45
CA MET A 213 -13.60 -6.57 5.85
C MET A 213 -14.42 -7.84 6.08
N LYS A 214 -15.67 -7.91 5.60
CA LYS A 214 -16.49 -9.14 5.64
C LYS A 214 -15.80 -10.30 4.95
N LYS A 215 -15.32 -10.11 3.71
CA LYS A 215 -14.56 -11.15 2.96
C LYS A 215 -13.22 -11.51 3.60
N ALA A 216 -12.68 -10.64 4.45
CA ALA A 216 -11.49 -10.91 5.22
C ALA A 216 -11.77 -11.70 6.50
N GLY A 217 -13.03 -11.77 6.95
CA GLY A 217 -13.43 -12.41 8.20
C GLY A 217 -13.33 -11.49 9.41
N TYR A 218 -13.13 -10.18 9.22
CA TYR A 218 -13.06 -9.20 10.32
C TYR A 218 -14.44 -8.73 10.78
N LEU A 219 -15.48 -9.00 9.99
CA LEU A 219 -16.87 -8.73 10.35
C LEU A 219 -17.67 -10.01 10.16
N GLU A 220 -18.46 -10.37 11.17
CA GLU A 220 -19.47 -11.41 11.00
C GLU A 220 -20.46 -10.98 9.92
N GLU A 221 -20.89 -11.91 9.07
CA GLU A 221 -22.03 -11.66 8.19
C GLU A 221 -23.24 -11.41 9.08
N SER A 222 -23.81 -10.20 9.01
CA SER A 222 -25.14 -9.99 9.56
C SER A 222 -26.08 -10.93 8.81
N VAL A 223 -26.57 -11.95 9.50
CA VAL A 223 -27.63 -12.82 9.01
C VAL A 223 -28.88 -11.95 8.90
N ASP A 224 -29.17 -11.46 7.70
CA ASP A 224 -30.45 -10.86 7.35
C ASP A 224 -31.59 -11.90 7.41
#